data_AF-A0A502FUQ9-F1
#
_entry.id   AF-A0A502FUQ9-F1
#
_cell.length_a   1.000
_cell.length_b   1.000
_cell.length_c   1.000
_cell.angle_alpha   90.00
_cell.angle_beta   90.00
_cell.angle_gamma   90.00
#
_symmetry.space_group_name_H-M   'P 1'
#
loop_
_entity.id
_entity.type
_entity.pdbx_description
1 polymer ?
#
loop_
_entity_poly.entity_id
_entity_poly.type
_entity_poly.pdbx_seq_one_letter_code
_entity_poly.pdbx_strand_id
1 'polypeptide(L)'
;MRRGGALHGRRVLPALLQRGDPDGSLRQAVARTVAPRFLLHHAPKTRSAGSLWLLEEAGADYALEWHRMEDATHKAADFLAINPAGKLPALVDRGPSGDWRGVVVTEAAAIAAYVADTLPAARLAPALDTPARAAYATWMALAGGVLEPAMADAAFPRAAAAPARALGWPPLPEAAARVEAALAAGPWLLGDAFTAADILVGGLLAWVTEWGLLKPGPNTARYLSAIEARPARQAAIRKGAAPAS
;
A
#
# COMPACT_ATOMS: atom_id res chain seq x y z
N MET A 1 -17.40 -6.31 72.65
CA MET A 1 -16.25 -7.13 73.09
C MET A 1 -15.64 -7.81 71.87
N ARG A 2 -14.29 -7.78 71.73
CA ARG A 2 -13.41 -8.36 70.68
C ARG A 2 -13.42 -7.61 69.32
N ARG A 3 -12.41 -6.79 68.95
CA ARG A 3 -10.99 -7.05 68.52
C ARG A 3 -10.96 -8.05 67.35
N GLY A 4 -10.32 -7.85 66.19
CA GLY A 4 -9.39 -6.86 65.62
C GLY A 4 -8.76 -7.52 64.37
N GLY A 5 -8.17 -6.76 63.44
CA GLY A 5 -7.36 -7.35 62.36
C GLY A 5 -7.32 -6.53 61.07
N ALA A 6 -6.42 -5.56 61.02
CA ALA A 6 -6.00 -4.91 59.78
C ALA A 6 -5.03 -5.84 59.02
N LEU A 7 -5.23 -6.02 57.72
CA LEU A 7 -4.23 -6.60 56.82
C LEU A 7 -3.92 -5.61 55.70
N HIS A 8 -2.71 -5.05 55.79
CA HIS A 8 -2.05 -4.27 54.76
C HIS A 8 -1.78 -5.15 53.53
N GLY A 9 -2.46 -4.89 52.42
CA GLY A 9 -2.10 -5.42 51.11
C GLY A 9 -0.87 -4.73 50.56
N ARG A 10 0.32 -5.32 50.76
CA ARG A 10 1.55 -4.94 50.07
C ARG A 10 1.33 -5.10 48.56
N ARG A 11 1.31 -3.99 47.82
CA ARG A 11 1.49 -3.99 46.36
C ARG A 11 2.88 -4.51 46.05
N VAL A 12 2.97 -5.73 45.52
CA VAL A 12 4.18 -6.23 44.87
C VAL A 12 4.21 -5.63 43.48
N LEU A 13 4.93 -4.51 43.32
CA LEU A 13 5.36 -4.03 42.02
C LEU A 13 6.34 -5.07 41.43
N PRO A 14 6.26 -5.41 40.13
CA PRO A 14 7.24 -6.29 39.49
C PRO A 14 8.65 -5.69 39.64
N ALA A 15 9.62 -6.51 40.05
CA ALA A 15 11.01 -6.14 40.33
C ALA A 15 11.82 -5.58 39.12
N LEU A 16 11.18 -5.39 37.97
CA LEU A 16 11.81 -4.92 36.72
C LEU A 16 11.91 -3.39 36.58
N LEU A 17 11.24 -2.61 37.42
CA LEU A 17 11.23 -1.13 37.31
C LEU A 17 12.24 -0.42 38.24
N GLN A 18 13.06 -1.15 39.00
CA GLN A 18 14.01 -0.56 39.97
C GLN A 18 15.48 -0.56 39.54
N ARG A 19 15.83 -1.08 38.35
CA ARG A 19 17.19 -0.95 37.82
C ARG A 19 17.20 0.17 36.79
N GLY A 20 17.98 1.22 37.04
CA GLY A 20 18.28 2.25 36.02
C GLY A 20 18.90 1.60 34.78
N ASP A 21 18.72 2.24 33.62
CA ASP A 21 19.18 1.82 32.29
C ASP A 21 20.47 2.58 31.93
N PRO A 22 21.66 2.13 32.37
CA PRO A 22 22.88 2.94 32.35
C PRO A 22 23.45 3.07 30.93
N ASP A 23 23.13 2.10 30.07
CA ASP A 23 23.69 1.95 28.73
C ASP A 23 22.64 2.11 27.62
N GLY A 24 21.39 2.49 27.97
CA GLY A 24 20.28 2.59 27.00
C GLY A 24 19.86 1.25 26.39
N SER A 25 20.36 0.13 26.91
CA SER A 25 20.16 -1.21 26.36
C SER A 25 18.73 -1.69 26.56
N LEU A 26 18.06 -1.29 27.65
CA LEU A 26 16.65 -1.59 27.86
C LEU A 26 15.77 -0.75 26.93
N ARG A 27 16.10 0.52 26.68
CA ARG A 27 15.44 1.35 25.66
C ARG A 27 15.62 0.79 24.25
N GLN A 28 16.82 0.33 23.88
CA GLN A 28 17.07 -0.31 22.58
C GLN A 28 16.40 -1.69 22.45
N ALA A 29 16.36 -2.48 23.53
CA ALA A 29 15.67 -3.76 23.55
C ALA A 29 14.16 -3.57 23.43
N VAL A 30 13.56 -2.64 24.19
CA VAL A 30 12.13 -2.30 24.09
C VAL A 30 11.78 -1.70 22.74
N ALA A 31 12.65 -0.87 22.14
CA ALA A 31 12.49 -0.39 20.76
C ALA A 31 12.53 -1.52 19.71
N ARG A 32 13.18 -2.65 20.02
CA ARG A 32 13.16 -3.89 19.22
C ARG A 32 12.01 -4.84 19.56
N THR A 33 11.16 -4.49 20.55
CA THR A 33 10.06 -5.36 21.05
C THR A 33 8.68 -4.90 20.57
N VAL A 34 8.56 -3.71 19.97
CA VAL A 34 7.28 -3.23 19.42
C VAL A 34 7.16 -3.69 17.97
N ALA A 35 6.08 -4.42 17.67
CA ALA A 35 5.82 -4.90 16.32
C ALA A 35 5.66 -3.70 15.36
N PRO A 36 6.10 -3.81 14.08
CA PRO A 36 6.05 -2.68 13.16
C PRO A 36 4.66 -2.08 13.06
N ARG A 37 4.62 -0.76 12.82
CA ARG A 37 3.36 -0.01 12.72
C ARG A 37 2.40 -0.66 11.72
N PHE A 38 2.88 -0.93 10.51
CA PHE A 38 2.06 -1.53 9.46
C PHE A 38 2.35 -3.02 9.29
N LEU A 39 1.31 -3.81 9.01
CA LEU A 39 1.45 -5.17 8.49
C LEU A 39 0.78 -5.21 7.11
N LEU A 40 1.56 -5.46 6.05
CA LEU A 40 1.05 -5.61 4.70
C LEU A 40 0.93 -7.09 4.35
N HIS A 41 -0.29 -7.52 4.06
CA HIS A 41 -0.54 -8.83 3.46
C HIS A 41 -0.13 -8.80 1.99
N HIS A 42 0.90 -9.60 1.66
CA HIS A 42 1.60 -9.52 0.38
C HIS A 42 1.80 -10.89 -0.27
N ALA A 43 1.65 -10.92 -1.59
CA ALA A 43 2.11 -12.01 -2.43
C ALA A 43 2.80 -11.46 -3.68
N PRO A 44 3.89 -12.10 -4.17
CA PRO A 44 4.53 -11.74 -5.43
C PRO A 44 3.53 -11.73 -6.60
N LYS A 45 3.76 -10.86 -7.58
CA LYS A 45 2.94 -10.73 -8.80
C LYS A 45 1.44 -10.43 -8.52
N THR A 46 1.14 -9.77 -7.40
CA THR A 46 -0.20 -9.26 -7.09
C THR A 46 -0.19 -7.75 -6.87
N ARG A 47 -1.39 -7.15 -6.68
CA ARG A 47 -1.54 -5.69 -6.45
C ARG A 47 -0.85 -5.23 -5.17
N SER A 48 -0.51 -6.14 -4.25
CA SER A 48 0.25 -5.79 -3.05
C SER A 48 1.67 -5.30 -3.33
N ALA A 49 2.24 -5.58 -4.51
CA ALA A 49 3.53 -5.02 -4.91
C ALA A 49 3.49 -3.47 -4.99
N GLY A 50 2.37 -2.89 -5.44
CA GLY A 50 2.17 -1.44 -5.44
C GLY A 50 2.07 -0.86 -4.02
N SER A 51 1.36 -1.54 -3.12
CA SER A 51 1.30 -1.14 -1.70
C SER A 51 2.63 -1.30 -0.98
N LEU A 52 3.44 -2.30 -1.32
CA LEU A 52 4.80 -2.43 -0.81
C LEU A 52 5.67 -1.27 -1.27
N TRP A 53 5.61 -0.91 -2.56
CA TRP A 53 6.32 0.25 -3.09
C TRP A 53 5.88 1.55 -2.42
N LEU A 54 4.58 1.74 -2.21
CA LEU A 54 4.04 2.86 -1.42
C LEU A 54 4.64 2.95 -0.02
N LEU A 55 4.76 1.84 0.71
CA LEU A 55 5.34 1.84 2.05
C LEU A 55 6.84 2.19 2.02
N GLU A 56 7.58 1.75 0.99
CA GLU A 56 8.98 2.16 0.77
C GLU A 56 9.10 3.67 0.48
N GLU A 57 8.26 4.21 -0.40
CA GLU A 57 8.24 5.65 -0.72
C GLU A 57 7.87 6.48 0.51
N ALA A 58 6.97 5.95 1.35
CA ALA A 58 6.55 6.61 2.57
C ALA A 58 7.59 6.54 3.70
N GLY A 59 8.66 5.75 3.55
CA GLY A 59 9.60 5.46 4.63
C GLY A 59 8.92 4.83 5.84
N ALA A 60 7.85 4.05 5.60
CA ALA A 60 7.02 3.50 6.66
C ALA A 60 7.74 2.37 7.41
N ASP A 61 7.45 2.26 8.71
CA ASP A 61 7.81 1.07 9.50
C ASP A 61 6.75 -0.03 9.29
N TYR A 62 7.15 -1.13 8.66
CA TYR A 62 6.21 -2.19 8.28
C TYR A 62 6.83 -3.59 8.33
N ALA A 63 5.97 -4.59 8.44
CA ALA A 63 6.26 -6.00 8.20
C ALA A 63 5.40 -6.54 7.04
N LEU A 64 5.86 -7.63 6.43
CA LEU A 64 5.10 -8.38 5.43
C LEU A 64 4.51 -9.65 6.06
N GLU A 65 3.21 -9.83 5.90
CA GLU A 65 2.56 -11.13 6.05
C GLU A 65 2.49 -11.79 4.67
N TRP A 66 3.17 -12.92 4.51
CA TRP A 66 3.33 -13.55 3.20
C TRP A 66 2.18 -14.49 2.86
N HIS A 67 1.66 -14.34 1.65
CA HIS A 67 0.68 -15.22 1.05
C HIS A 67 1.27 -15.94 -0.16
N ARG A 68 0.85 -17.20 -0.33
CA ARG A 68 1.06 -18.00 -1.53
C ARG A 68 -0.26 -18.12 -2.28
N MET A 69 -0.26 -17.72 -3.55
CA MET A 69 -1.46 -17.68 -4.37
C MET A 69 -1.87 -19.08 -4.82
N GLU A 70 -0.87 -19.93 -5.10
CA GLU A 70 -1.00 -21.32 -5.52
C GLU A 70 -1.65 -22.18 -4.42
N ASP A 71 -1.29 -21.92 -3.17
CA ASP A 71 -1.82 -22.61 -1.99
C ASP A 71 -3.13 -21.97 -1.48
N ALA A 72 -3.66 -20.96 -2.19
CA ALA A 72 -4.86 -20.22 -1.83
C ALA A 72 -4.88 -19.68 -0.38
N THR A 73 -3.72 -19.36 0.20
CA THR A 73 -3.62 -18.84 1.59
C THR A 73 -4.42 -17.54 1.80
N HIS A 74 -4.58 -16.73 0.76
CA HIS A 74 -5.45 -15.55 0.71
C HIS A 74 -6.97 -15.88 0.76
N LYS A 75 -7.33 -17.16 0.89
CA LYS A 75 -8.70 -17.66 1.11
C LYS A 75 -8.83 -18.42 2.44
N ALA A 76 -7.76 -18.53 3.22
CA ALA A 76 -7.80 -19.15 4.55
C ALA A 76 -8.68 -18.34 5.51
N ALA A 77 -9.32 -19.02 6.45
CA ALA A 77 -10.28 -18.41 7.39
C ALA A 77 -9.69 -17.19 8.13
N ASP A 78 -8.44 -17.30 8.59
CA ASP A 78 -7.76 -16.23 9.31
C ASP A 78 -7.58 -14.97 8.45
N PHE A 79 -7.27 -15.12 7.16
CA PHE A 79 -7.18 -13.97 6.26
C PHE A 79 -8.55 -13.46 5.83
N LEU A 80 -9.56 -14.32 5.65
CA LEU A 80 -10.92 -13.88 5.34
C LEU A 80 -11.55 -13.08 6.49
N ALA A 81 -11.12 -13.33 7.74
CA ALA A 81 -11.49 -12.49 8.88
C ALA A 81 -10.91 -11.07 8.79
N ILE A 82 -9.82 -10.87 8.02
CA ILE A 82 -9.19 -9.56 7.76
C ILE A 82 -9.78 -8.92 6.50
N ASN A 83 -9.82 -9.65 5.38
CA ASN A 83 -10.43 -9.22 4.14
C ASN A 83 -11.42 -10.28 3.63
N PRO A 84 -12.74 -10.08 3.83
CA PRO A 84 -13.77 -11.02 3.38
C PRO A 84 -13.79 -11.27 1.87
N ALA A 85 -13.27 -10.34 1.04
CA ALA A 85 -13.14 -10.57 -0.40
C ALA A 85 -12.09 -11.63 -0.73
N GLY A 86 -11.18 -11.93 0.22
CA GLY A 86 -10.03 -12.80 0.03
C GLY A 86 -9.20 -12.31 -1.15
N LYS A 87 -8.79 -11.04 -1.12
CA LYS A 87 -7.97 -10.41 -2.15
C LYS A 87 -6.81 -9.66 -1.48
N LEU A 88 -5.69 -9.59 -2.17
CA LEU A 88 -4.53 -8.80 -1.77
C LEU A 88 -4.49 -7.52 -2.60
N PRO A 89 -3.97 -6.41 -2.05
CA PRO A 89 -3.44 -6.23 -0.69
C PRO A 89 -4.50 -6.07 0.40
N ALA A 90 -4.07 -6.28 1.65
CA ALA A 90 -4.71 -5.75 2.85
C ALA A 90 -3.62 -5.16 3.78
N LEU A 91 -3.88 -4.00 4.37
CA LEU A 91 -2.96 -3.32 5.28
C LEU A 91 -3.60 -3.24 6.67
N VAL A 92 -2.85 -3.65 7.69
CA VAL A 92 -3.21 -3.41 9.10
C VAL A 92 -2.35 -2.27 9.64
N ASP A 93 -2.98 -1.24 10.22
CA ASP A 93 -2.29 -0.16 10.94
C ASP A 93 -2.47 -0.34 12.45
N ARG A 94 -1.36 -0.55 13.16
CA ARG A 94 -1.32 -0.65 14.63
C ARG A 94 -1.21 0.72 15.30
N GLY A 95 -1.18 1.80 14.52
CA GLY A 95 -1.04 3.17 14.99
C GLY A 95 0.40 3.50 15.40
N PRO A 96 0.70 4.78 15.69
CA PRO A 96 2.04 5.22 16.07
C PRO A 96 2.61 4.53 17.33
N SER A 97 1.73 4.11 18.24
CA SER A 97 2.09 3.45 19.51
C SER A 97 1.96 1.93 19.49
N GLY A 98 1.49 1.35 18.37
CA GLY A 98 1.32 -0.10 18.23
C GLY A 98 0.11 -0.70 18.97
N ASP A 99 -0.79 0.13 19.50
CA ASP A 99 -1.91 -0.27 20.36
C ASP A 99 -3.29 -0.23 19.67
N TRP A 100 -3.34 0.21 18.41
CA TRP A 100 -4.60 0.18 17.65
C TRP A 100 -4.98 -1.27 17.37
N ARG A 101 -6.19 -1.63 17.77
CA ARG A 101 -6.79 -2.94 17.48
C ARG A 101 -7.73 -2.80 16.30
N GLY A 102 -7.32 -3.34 15.16
CA GLY A 102 -8.24 -3.62 14.05
C GLY A 102 -8.46 -2.51 13.02
N VAL A 103 -7.52 -1.57 12.84
CA VAL A 103 -7.57 -0.68 11.66
C VAL A 103 -7.06 -1.46 10.46
N VAL A 104 -8.00 -1.95 9.65
CA VAL A 104 -7.73 -2.67 8.40
C VAL A 104 -8.15 -1.81 7.22
N VAL A 105 -7.26 -1.67 6.25
CA VAL A 105 -7.51 -0.98 4.99
C VAL A 105 -7.32 -1.96 3.85
N THR A 106 -8.38 -2.16 3.06
CA THR A 106 -8.39 -2.98 1.84
C THR A 106 -8.57 -2.07 0.63
N GLU A 107 -8.39 -2.61 -0.58
CA GLU A 107 -8.32 -1.87 -1.85
C GLU A 107 -7.03 -1.05 -2.02
N ALA A 108 -6.33 -1.27 -3.14
CA ALA A 108 -5.03 -0.63 -3.37
C ALA A 108 -5.11 0.91 -3.36
N ALA A 109 -6.17 1.49 -3.95
CA ALA A 109 -6.36 2.93 -3.97
C ALA A 109 -6.68 3.52 -2.59
N ALA A 110 -7.44 2.81 -1.76
CA ALA A 110 -7.74 3.24 -0.41
C ALA A 110 -6.50 3.13 0.49
N ILE A 111 -5.71 2.06 0.37
CA ILE A 111 -4.41 1.93 1.05
C ILE A 111 -3.49 3.09 0.66
N ALA A 112 -3.40 3.40 -0.64
CA ALA A 112 -2.59 4.49 -1.16
C ALA A 112 -3.00 5.87 -0.60
N ALA A 113 -4.30 6.17 -0.58
CA ALA A 113 -4.81 7.40 0.03
C ALA A 113 -4.55 7.43 1.54
N TYR A 114 -4.87 6.33 2.23
CA TYR A 114 -4.71 6.21 3.68
C TYR A 114 -3.27 6.43 4.12
N VAL A 115 -2.30 5.75 3.51
CA VAL A 115 -0.88 5.89 3.86
C VAL A 115 -0.39 7.30 3.55
N ALA A 116 -0.76 7.88 2.40
CA ALA A 116 -0.34 9.23 2.03
C ALA A 116 -0.85 10.29 3.00
N ASP A 117 -2.10 10.18 3.46
CA ASP A 117 -2.71 11.11 4.42
C ASP A 117 -2.20 10.87 5.85
N THR A 118 -1.91 9.62 6.20
CA THR A 118 -1.46 9.22 7.53
C THR A 118 0.04 9.50 7.75
N LEU A 119 0.82 9.56 6.67
CA LEU A 119 2.25 9.88 6.65
C LEU A 119 2.52 11.12 5.78
N PRO A 120 1.99 12.31 6.14
CA PRO A 120 2.06 13.49 5.28
C PRO A 120 3.50 13.99 5.03
N ALA A 121 4.44 13.64 5.92
CA ALA A 121 5.86 13.95 5.75
C ALA A 121 6.47 13.31 4.49
N ALA A 122 5.90 12.21 4.00
CA ALA A 122 6.32 11.58 2.75
C ALA A 122 5.91 12.37 1.50
N ARG A 123 4.97 13.33 1.63
CA ARG A 123 4.45 14.16 0.53
C ARG A 123 3.92 13.36 -0.66
N LEU A 124 3.28 12.23 -0.38
CA LEU A 124 2.69 11.35 -1.40
C LEU A 124 1.27 11.76 -1.81
N ALA A 125 0.75 12.85 -1.27
CA ALA A 125 -0.49 13.49 -1.70
C ALA A 125 -0.36 15.01 -1.52
N PRO A 126 -1.03 15.81 -2.36
CA PRO A 126 -1.23 17.23 -2.07
C PRO A 126 -2.00 17.42 -0.76
N ALA A 127 -1.78 18.56 -0.10
CA ALA A 127 -2.55 18.91 1.09
C ALA A 127 -4.05 18.99 0.79
N LEU A 128 -4.87 18.58 1.76
CA LEU A 128 -6.33 18.42 1.62
C LEU A 128 -7.04 19.71 1.22
N ASP A 129 -6.50 20.85 1.63
CA ASP A 129 -7.03 22.20 1.42
C ASP A 129 -6.51 22.89 0.15
N THR A 130 -5.82 22.15 -0.73
CA THR A 130 -5.26 22.70 -1.97
C THR A 130 -6.05 22.25 -3.22
N PRO A 131 -6.17 23.09 -4.26
CA PRO A 131 -6.80 22.69 -5.52
C PRO A 131 -6.15 21.47 -6.19
N ALA A 132 -4.85 21.28 -5.99
CA ALA A 132 -4.11 20.12 -6.51
C ALA A 132 -4.67 18.78 -6.02
N ARG A 133 -5.35 18.77 -4.87
CA ARG A 133 -6.03 17.58 -4.34
C ARG A 133 -7.09 17.03 -5.29
N ALA A 134 -7.75 17.89 -6.07
CA ALA A 134 -8.77 17.46 -7.03
C ALA A 134 -8.16 16.62 -8.17
N ALA A 135 -7.02 17.06 -8.72
CA ALA A 135 -6.29 16.31 -9.74
C ALA A 135 -5.77 14.98 -9.17
N TYR A 136 -5.20 14.99 -7.96
CA TYR A 136 -4.77 13.78 -7.26
C TYR A 136 -5.91 12.78 -7.08
N ALA A 137 -7.05 13.20 -6.51
CA ALA A 137 -8.20 12.34 -6.29
C ALA A 137 -8.75 11.76 -7.60
N THR A 138 -8.72 12.54 -8.68
CA THR A 138 -9.13 12.08 -10.02
C THR A 138 -8.25 10.94 -10.50
N TRP A 139 -6.93 11.04 -10.38
CA TRP A 139 -6.01 9.97 -10.79
C TRP A 139 -6.13 8.73 -9.91
N MET A 140 -6.29 8.91 -8.60
CA MET A 140 -6.52 7.82 -7.66
C MET A 140 -7.78 7.01 -8.01
N ALA A 141 -8.88 7.70 -8.32
CA ALA A 141 -10.12 7.05 -8.75
C ALA A 141 -10.01 6.41 -10.14
N LEU A 142 -9.33 7.08 -11.08
CA LEU A 142 -9.12 6.58 -12.43
C LEU A 142 -8.33 5.27 -12.47
N ALA A 143 -7.33 5.12 -11.58
CA ALA A 143 -6.52 3.91 -11.51
C ALA A 143 -7.38 2.65 -11.28
N GLY A 144 -8.23 2.66 -10.25
CA GLY A 144 -9.09 1.52 -9.93
C GLY A 144 -10.40 1.45 -10.73
N GLY A 145 -10.97 2.60 -11.09
CA GLY A 145 -12.28 2.66 -11.75
C GLY A 145 -12.24 2.54 -13.27
N VAL A 146 -11.07 2.76 -13.89
CA VAL A 146 -10.93 2.82 -15.35
C VAL A 146 -9.76 1.98 -15.83
N LEU A 147 -8.53 2.25 -15.36
CA LEU A 147 -7.34 1.56 -15.88
C LEU A 147 -7.31 0.09 -15.51
N GLU A 148 -7.56 -0.23 -14.25
CA GLU A 148 -7.62 -1.62 -13.75
C GLU A 148 -8.63 -2.48 -14.53
N PRO A 149 -9.91 -2.09 -14.68
CA PRO A 149 -10.86 -2.90 -15.43
C PRO A 149 -10.60 -2.91 -16.95
N ALA A 150 -10.09 -1.82 -17.54
CA ALA A 150 -9.68 -1.82 -18.94
C ALA A 150 -8.49 -2.76 -19.20
N MET A 151 -7.52 -2.81 -18.29
CA MET A 151 -6.45 -3.80 -18.30
C MET A 151 -7.00 -5.21 -18.16
N ALA A 152 -7.94 -5.45 -17.23
CA ALA A 152 -8.51 -6.77 -17.02
C ALA A 152 -9.23 -7.29 -18.26
N ASP A 153 -10.03 -6.45 -18.93
CA ASP A 153 -10.70 -6.82 -20.19
C ASP A 153 -9.70 -7.09 -21.33
N ALA A 154 -8.57 -6.37 -21.38
CA ALA A 154 -7.53 -6.59 -22.38
C ALA A 154 -6.71 -7.88 -22.12
N ALA A 155 -6.38 -8.15 -20.86
CA ALA A 155 -5.61 -9.31 -20.44
C ALA A 155 -6.43 -10.61 -20.45
N PHE A 156 -7.72 -10.51 -20.12
CA PHE A 156 -8.63 -11.64 -19.98
C PHE A 156 -9.94 -11.36 -20.74
N PRO A 157 -9.92 -11.45 -22.08
CA PRO A 157 -11.08 -11.13 -22.90
C PRO A 157 -12.31 -11.98 -22.54
N ARG A 158 -13.47 -11.33 -22.50
CA ARG A 158 -14.75 -12.01 -22.24
C ARG A 158 -15.15 -12.89 -23.41
N ALA A 159 -15.89 -13.96 -23.13
CA ALA A 159 -16.44 -14.84 -24.15
C ALA A 159 -17.41 -14.11 -25.12
N ALA A 160 -18.11 -13.08 -24.62
CA ALA A 160 -18.95 -12.20 -25.42
C ALA A 160 -18.65 -10.72 -25.11
N ALA A 161 -18.57 -9.90 -26.16
CA ALA A 161 -18.32 -8.47 -26.01
C ALA A 161 -19.50 -7.78 -25.30
N ALA A 162 -19.21 -7.07 -24.22
CA ALA A 162 -20.20 -6.23 -23.58
C ALA A 162 -20.46 -4.96 -24.44
N PRO A 163 -21.68 -4.40 -24.43
CA PRO A 163 -21.96 -3.14 -25.11
C PRO A 163 -21.07 -2.04 -24.51
N ALA A 164 -20.20 -1.43 -25.32
CA ALA A 164 -19.24 -0.41 -24.84
C ALA A 164 -19.93 0.74 -24.06
N ARG A 165 -21.11 1.18 -24.52
CA ARG A 165 -21.92 2.22 -23.84
C ARG A 165 -22.41 1.85 -22.43
N ALA A 166 -22.40 0.55 -22.09
CA ALA A 166 -22.81 0.05 -20.79
C ALA A 166 -21.61 -0.17 -19.85
N LEU A 167 -20.37 -0.07 -20.35
CA LEU A 167 -19.16 -0.15 -19.54
C LEU A 167 -18.79 1.24 -19.03
N GLY A 168 -18.32 1.31 -17.78
CA GLY A 168 -17.85 2.54 -17.15
C GLY A 168 -16.41 2.94 -17.53
N TRP A 169 -15.76 2.17 -18.40
CA TRP A 169 -14.38 2.38 -18.83
C TRP A 169 -14.21 2.11 -20.33
N PRO A 170 -13.30 2.83 -21.01
CA PRO A 170 -12.99 2.59 -22.41
C PRO A 170 -11.99 1.42 -22.56
N PRO A 171 -11.69 1.00 -23.80
CA PRO A 171 -10.61 0.06 -24.06
C PRO A 171 -9.25 0.57 -23.54
N LEU A 172 -8.36 -0.37 -23.18
CA LEU A 172 -7.05 -0.05 -22.59
C LEU A 172 -6.23 1.00 -23.38
N PRO A 173 -6.11 0.95 -24.71
CA PRO A 173 -5.34 1.96 -25.45
C PRO A 173 -5.89 3.38 -25.28
N GLU A 174 -7.21 3.55 -25.21
CA GLU A 174 -7.84 4.85 -25.01
C GLU A 174 -7.68 5.35 -23.57
N ALA A 175 -7.85 4.45 -22.58
CA ALA A 175 -7.59 4.77 -21.18
C ALA A 175 -6.12 5.21 -20.98
N ALA A 176 -5.17 4.50 -21.61
CA ALA A 176 -3.75 4.83 -21.58
C ALA A 176 -3.42 6.13 -22.33
N ALA A 177 -4.10 6.42 -23.45
CA ALA A 177 -3.90 7.67 -24.19
C ALA A 177 -4.23 8.91 -23.35
N ARG A 178 -5.22 8.81 -22.45
CA ARG A 178 -5.51 9.89 -21.48
C ARG A 178 -4.32 10.13 -20.54
N VAL A 179 -3.64 9.07 -20.10
CA VAL A 179 -2.46 9.19 -19.24
C VAL A 179 -1.26 9.75 -20.02
N GLU A 180 -1.02 9.24 -21.23
CA GLU A 180 0.03 9.73 -22.14
C GLU A 180 -0.07 11.25 -22.39
N ALA A 181 -1.29 11.74 -22.62
CA ALA A 181 -1.55 13.16 -22.83
C ALA A 181 -1.30 13.99 -21.56
N ALA A 182 -1.75 13.50 -20.39
CA ALA A 182 -1.53 14.20 -19.12
C ALA A 182 -0.03 14.30 -18.76
N LEU A 183 0.74 13.26 -19.07
CA LEU A 183 2.18 13.22 -18.83
C LEU A 183 2.97 14.19 -19.73
N ALA A 184 2.37 14.84 -20.72
CA ALA A 184 3.04 15.88 -21.49
C ALA A 184 3.49 17.06 -20.62
N ALA A 185 2.77 17.35 -19.52
CA ALA A 185 3.14 18.39 -18.57
C ALA A 185 4.34 18.00 -17.70
N GLY A 186 4.44 16.71 -17.35
CA GLY A 186 5.61 16.03 -16.78
C GLY A 186 6.21 16.61 -15.48
N PRO A 187 7.20 15.91 -14.89
CA PRO A 187 7.56 14.51 -15.14
C PRO A 187 6.56 13.50 -14.53
N TRP A 188 5.70 13.90 -13.59
CA TRP A 188 4.70 13.06 -12.92
C TRP A 188 3.27 13.47 -13.28
N LEU A 189 2.26 12.72 -12.82
CA LEU A 189 0.85 13.00 -13.13
C LEU A 189 0.36 14.37 -12.61
N LEU A 190 1.01 14.90 -11.57
CA LEU A 190 0.73 16.20 -10.98
C LEU A 190 1.84 17.22 -11.28
N GLY A 191 2.57 17.03 -12.38
CA GLY A 191 3.70 17.89 -12.74
C GLY A 191 4.97 17.46 -12.01
N ASP A 192 5.55 18.37 -11.22
CA ASP A 192 6.82 18.15 -10.52
C ASP A 192 6.74 17.21 -9.31
N ALA A 193 5.54 16.98 -8.77
CA ALA A 193 5.34 16.18 -7.56
C ALA A 193 5.01 14.72 -7.86
N PHE A 194 5.87 13.80 -7.39
CA PHE A 194 5.56 12.38 -7.33
C PHE A 194 4.59 12.11 -6.17
N THR A 195 3.52 11.35 -6.44
CA THR A 195 2.45 11.07 -5.48
C THR A 195 2.04 9.61 -5.51
N ALA A 196 1.18 9.19 -4.59
CA ALA A 196 0.61 7.85 -4.58
C ALA A 196 -0.24 7.56 -5.83
N ALA A 197 -0.72 8.58 -6.54
CA ALA A 197 -1.38 8.40 -7.83
C ALA A 197 -0.40 7.81 -8.86
N ASP A 198 0.87 8.21 -8.81
CA ASP A 198 1.91 7.69 -9.70
C ASP A 198 2.25 6.23 -9.42
N ILE A 199 2.12 5.81 -8.16
CA ILE A 199 2.31 4.42 -7.75
C ILE A 199 1.23 3.53 -8.37
N LEU A 200 -0.03 3.96 -8.29
CA LEU A 200 -1.16 3.20 -8.82
C LEU A 200 -1.15 3.18 -10.36
N VAL A 201 -1.15 4.35 -10.99
CA VAL A 201 -1.24 4.48 -12.44
C VAL A 201 0.03 3.97 -13.11
N GLY A 202 1.20 4.35 -12.62
CA GLY A 202 2.48 3.90 -13.16
C GLY A 202 2.74 2.41 -12.93
N GLY A 203 2.32 1.87 -11.78
CA GLY A 203 2.34 0.42 -11.54
C GLY A 203 1.50 -0.35 -12.58
N LEU A 204 0.30 0.13 -12.88
CA LEU A 204 -0.56 -0.47 -13.89
C LEU A 204 0.02 -0.37 -15.30
N LEU A 205 0.53 0.80 -15.68
CA LEU A 205 1.19 1.01 -16.97
C LEU A 205 2.42 0.11 -17.14
N ALA A 206 3.21 -0.07 -16.08
CA ALA A 206 4.35 -0.99 -16.09
C ALA A 206 3.90 -2.43 -16.40
N TRP A 207 2.86 -2.92 -15.74
CA TRP A 207 2.34 -4.28 -15.97
C TRP A 207 1.77 -4.48 -17.37
N VAL A 208 0.95 -3.55 -17.87
CA VAL A 208 0.38 -3.71 -19.22
C VAL A 208 1.44 -3.63 -20.31
N THR A 209 2.53 -2.89 -20.07
CA THR A 209 3.70 -2.89 -20.96
C THR A 209 4.50 -4.20 -20.84
N GLU A 210 4.75 -4.69 -19.63
CA GLU A 210 5.45 -5.97 -19.39
C GLU A 210 4.70 -7.16 -20.02
N TRP A 211 3.36 -7.15 -19.97
CA TRP A 211 2.52 -8.18 -20.59
C TRP A 211 2.31 -7.98 -22.10
N GLY A 212 2.88 -6.93 -22.70
CA GLY A 212 2.75 -6.65 -24.12
C GLY A 212 1.36 -6.18 -24.56
N LEU A 213 0.49 -5.79 -23.63
CA LEU A 213 -0.88 -5.30 -23.90
C LEU A 213 -0.89 -3.84 -24.36
N LEU A 214 0.17 -3.09 -24.06
CA LEU A 214 0.31 -1.69 -24.43
C LEU A 214 1.74 -1.37 -24.83
N LYS A 215 1.92 -0.81 -26.03
CA LYS A 215 3.16 -0.14 -26.42
C LYS A 215 3.12 1.31 -25.88
N PRO A 216 4.02 1.70 -24.96
CA PRO A 216 3.99 3.04 -24.38
C PRO A 216 4.35 4.10 -25.42
N GLY A 217 3.69 5.25 -25.34
CA GLY A 217 4.09 6.48 -26.03
C GLY A 217 5.34 7.11 -25.38
N PRO A 218 5.90 8.18 -25.97
CA PRO A 218 7.12 8.81 -25.48
C PRO A 218 7.00 9.36 -24.05
N ASN A 219 5.86 9.95 -23.66
CA ASN A 219 5.69 10.48 -22.30
C ASN A 219 5.56 9.36 -21.28
N THR A 220 4.79 8.31 -21.60
CA THR A 220 4.65 7.13 -20.76
C THR A 220 5.98 6.39 -20.63
N ALA A 221 6.75 6.24 -21.72
CA ALA A 221 8.06 5.61 -21.67
C ALA A 221 9.03 6.38 -20.76
N ARG A 222 9.07 7.72 -20.86
CA ARG A 222 9.86 8.58 -19.95
C ARG A 222 9.40 8.41 -18.50
N TYR A 223 8.10 8.41 -18.27
CA TYR A 223 7.48 8.26 -16.96
C TYR A 223 7.81 6.92 -16.30
N LEU A 224 7.65 5.81 -17.03
CA LEU A 224 8.01 4.47 -16.54
C LEU A 224 9.51 4.35 -16.25
N SER A 225 10.36 4.91 -17.10
CA SER A 225 11.81 4.97 -16.83
C SER A 225 12.13 5.74 -15.54
N ALA A 226 11.46 6.89 -15.33
CA ALA A 226 11.62 7.67 -14.10
C ALA A 226 11.12 6.91 -12.86
N ILE A 227 10.05 6.12 -12.97
CA ILE A 227 9.55 5.24 -11.90
C ILE A 227 10.57 4.15 -11.56
N GLU A 228 11.10 3.43 -12.54
CA GLU A 228 12.05 2.33 -12.31
C GLU A 228 13.38 2.81 -11.72
N ALA A 229 13.76 4.05 -12.00
CA ALA A 229 14.94 4.68 -11.41
C ALA A 229 14.77 5.02 -9.91
N ARG A 230 13.56 4.97 -9.34
CA ARG A 230 13.32 5.37 -7.95
C ARG A 230 13.92 4.35 -6.97
N PRO A 231 14.73 4.78 -5.97
CA PRO A 231 15.31 3.85 -5.00
C PRO A 231 14.28 3.01 -4.23
N ALA A 232 13.15 3.61 -3.85
CA ALA A 232 12.06 2.92 -3.15
C ALA A 232 11.36 1.87 -4.03
N ARG A 233 11.20 2.13 -5.34
CA ARG A 233 10.71 1.14 -6.32
C ARG A 233 11.62 -0.08 -6.36
N GLN A 234 12.93 0.16 -6.47
CA GLN A 234 13.91 -0.92 -6.50
C GLN A 234 13.98 -1.69 -5.17
N ALA A 235 13.85 -0.99 -4.04
CA ALA A 235 13.79 -1.61 -2.73
C ALA A 235 12.56 -2.51 -2.58
N ALA A 236 11.39 -2.05 -3.03
CA ALA A 236 10.16 -2.82 -3.02
C ALA A 236 10.25 -4.08 -3.88
N ILE A 237 10.87 -4.00 -5.07
CA ILE A 237 11.11 -5.17 -5.92
C ILE A 237 12.00 -6.19 -5.19
N ARG A 238 13.09 -5.74 -4.56
CA ARG A 238 13.99 -6.64 -3.81
C ARG A 238 13.30 -7.30 -2.63
N LYS A 239 12.52 -6.54 -1.84
CA LYS A 239 11.83 -7.04 -0.64
C LYS A 239 10.59 -7.87 -0.97
N GLY A 240 9.95 -7.59 -2.10
CA GLY A 240 8.68 -8.21 -2.52
C GLY A 240 8.84 -9.49 -3.33
N ALA A 241 10.08 -9.86 -3.70
CA ALA A 241 10.40 -11.15 -4.28
C ALA A 241 10.17 -12.26 -3.23
N ALA A 242 9.62 -13.40 -3.65
CA ALA A 242 9.33 -14.51 -2.74
C ALA A 242 10.59 -14.88 -1.91
N PRO A 243 10.46 -15.12 -0.60
CA PRO A 243 11.57 -15.66 0.17
C PRO A 243 12.01 -16.99 -0.46
N ALA A 244 13.32 -17.19 -0.61
CA ALA A 244 13.86 -18.45 -1.11
C ALA A 244 13.39 -19.59 -0.19
N SER A 245 12.75 -20.59 -0.80
CA SER A 245 12.31 -21.84 -0.16
C SER A 245 13.47 -22.63 0.42
#